data_AF-A0A9D6IQ35-F1
#
_entry.id   AF-A0A9D6IQ35-F1
#
_cell.length_a   1.000
_cell.length_b   1.000
_cell.length_c   1.000
_cell.angle_alpha   90.00
_cell.angle_beta   90.00
_cell.angle_gamma   90.00
#
_symmetry.space_group_name_H-M   'P 1'
#
loop_
_entity.id
_entity.type
_entity.pdbx_description
1 polymer ?
#
loop_
_entity_poly.entity_id
_entity_poly.type
_entity_poly.pdbx_seq_one_letter_code
_entity_poly.pdbx_strand_id
1 'polypeptide(L)'
;MREGTVALSFLLLLGCTGSPPVTSEDPPRRKTDDGVRSKDPVTDPRTDPVPDNRKDWSVERTKSDTDNRIKGDGDAGNRTNGDPARTTQGDDVLRLQRERVARDPSSDLEKLRTALLLIAAGDAFFPEAERFLSMLRRRTDFIPYVEAYLYRKLGETQKAANLHHQINEEFRQADGFKIERAELVSSVKGYMRYEPHPDGKVAPGSKITVYVQPRNFTLKKDGDRHTLHLGYDWKLLDDRNQEIALPAWDQCNPNDRFDFIKYCGPVSEFHQFFSLPLPSNLSTGNYRVRVTVTDKWTGRDDRIYVPFYVVPKS
;
A
#
# COMPACT_ATOMS: atom_id res chain seq x y z
N MET A 1 37.12 54.70 -11.88
CA MET A 1 35.66 54.86 -12.08
C MET A 1 35.15 53.62 -12.79
N ARG A 2 34.31 52.72 -12.27
CA ARG A 2 33.64 52.52 -10.98
C ARG A 2 33.78 51.02 -10.68
N GLU A 3 34.09 50.72 -9.42
CA GLU A 3 34.09 49.39 -8.83
C GLU A 3 32.64 48.97 -8.50
N GLY A 4 32.33 47.69 -8.68
CA GLY A 4 31.04 47.09 -8.32
C GLY A 4 31.21 46.17 -7.11
N THR A 5 30.88 46.70 -5.94
CA THR A 5 31.00 46.08 -4.62
C THR A 5 29.92 45.01 -4.39
N VAL A 6 30.36 43.88 -3.85
CA VAL A 6 29.53 42.80 -3.28
C VAL A 6 28.96 43.27 -1.93
N ALA A 7 27.65 43.12 -1.71
CA ALA A 7 27.04 43.23 -0.40
C ALA A 7 26.14 42.03 -0.11
N LEU A 8 26.68 41.10 0.68
CA LEU A 8 25.94 40.11 1.46
C LEU A 8 25.06 40.87 2.47
N SER A 9 23.80 40.49 2.62
CA SER A 9 22.97 40.91 3.75
C SER A 9 22.28 39.68 4.35
N PHE A 10 22.87 39.21 5.43
CA PHE A 10 22.25 38.35 6.43
C PHE A 10 21.32 39.23 7.29
N LEU A 11 20.05 38.84 7.44
CA LEU A 11 19.18 39.41 8.47
C LEU A 11 18.37 38.30 9.13
N LEU A 12 18.87 37.92 10.31
CA LEU A 12 18.16 37.25 11.39
C LEU A 12 17.13 38.23 11.97
N LEU A 13 15.87 37.81 12.06
CA LEU A 13 14.91 38.37 13.01
C LEU A 13 14.17 37.23 13.72
N LEU A 14 14.56 37.04 14.98
CA LEU A 14 13.75 36.45 16.04
C LEU A 14 12.71 37.48 16.50
N GLY A 15 11.50 37.02 16.83
CA GLY A 15 10.72 37.64 17.91
C GLY A 15 9.22 37.82 17.67
N CYS A 16 8.47 37.24 18.61
CA CYS A 16 7.17 37.69 19.14
C CYS A 16 5.87 37.18 18.48
N THR A 17 5.38 36.10 19.09
CA THR A 17 4.08 36.00 19.78
C THR A 17 2.89 36.81 19.23
N GLY A 18 1.89 36.10 18.74
CA GLY A 18 0.54 36.62 18.54
C GLY A 18 -0.43 35.50 18.19
N SER A 19 -1.04 34.88 19.19
CA SER A 19 -2.18 33.96 19.01
C SER A 19 -3.40 34.76 18.53
N PRO A 20 -4.06 34.40 17.43
CA PRO A 20 -5.41 34.87 17.14
C PRO A 20 -6.46 33.94 17.79
N PRO A 21 -7.65 34.47 18.08
CA PRO A 21 -8.67 33.79 18.89
C PRO A 21 -9.36 32.66 18.13
N VAL A 22 -9.82 31.70 18.93
CA VAL A 22 -10.73 30.62 18.57
C VAL A 22 -12.09 31.23 18.22
N THR A 23 -12.47 31.20 16.94
CA THR A 23 -13.86 31.28 16.51
C THR A 23 -14.34 29.90 16.13
N SER A 24 -15.16 29.32 16.99
CA SER A 24 -15.94 28.11 16.75
C SER A 24 -17.03 28.44 15.72
N GLU A 25 -16.79 28.10 14.46
CA GLU A 25 -17.89 27.98 13.49
C GLU A 25 -18.47 26.58 13.61
N ASP A 26 -19.69 26.52 14.14
CA ASP A 26 -20.53 25.32 14.11
C ASP A 26 -20.68 24.85 12.65
N PRO A 27 -20.60 23.54 12.37
CA PRO A 27 -20.89 23.02 11.04
C PRO A 27 -22.36 23.31 10.66
N PRO A 28 -22.64 23.60 9.38
CA PRO A 28 -23.96 24.00 8.93
C PRO A 28 -25.00 22.89 9.17
N ARG A 29 -26.09 23.25 9.86
CA ARG A 29 -27.29 22.41 10.01
C ARG A 29 -27.82 22.04 8.62
N ARG A 30 -27.86 20.74 8.34
CA ARG A 30 -28.47 20.14 7.15
C ARG A 30 -30.00 20.41 7.18
N LYS A 31 -30.53 21.17 6.22
CA LYS A 31 -31.96 21.21 5.93
C LYS A 31 -32.33 19.92 5.20
N THR A 32 -33.17 19.10 5.80
CA THR A 32 -33.83 17.96 5.15
C THR A 32 -35.08 18.46 4.45
N ASP A 33 -35.13 18.34 3.12
CA ASP A 33 -36.36 18.51 2.34
C ASP A 33 -37.21 17.23 2.45
N ASP A 34 -38.49 17.44 2.72
CA ASP A 34 -39.53 16.42 2.83
C ASP A 34 -39.99 15.91 1.45
N GLY A 35 -40.14 14.58 1.37
CA GLY A 35 -41.18 13.93 0.56
C GLY A 35 -40.78 13.49 -0.86
N VAL A 36 -40.83 12.18 -1.12
CA VAL A 36 -41.90 11.53 -1.93
C VAL A 36 -41.79 10.01 -1.74
N ARG A 37 -42.96 9.38 -1.69
CA ARG A 37 -43.30 8.02 -1.26
C ARG A 37 -43.61 7.14 -2.49
N SER A 38 -43.02 5.95 -2.62
CA SER A 38 -43.54 4.82 -3.43
C SER A 38 -42.75 3.54 -3.09
N LYS A 39 -43.30 2.57 -2.35
CA LYS A 39 -44.03 1.35 -2.80
C LYS A 39 -43.20 0.38 -3.66
N ASP A 40 -42.62 -0.61 -2.99
CA ASP A 40 -42.25 -1.97 -3.46
C ASP A 40 -43.54 -2.87 -3.54
N PRO A 41 -43.54 -4.18 -3.93
CA PRO A 41 -42.39 -5.11 -4.01
C PRO A 41 -42.43 -6.26 -5.09
N VAL A 42 -41.48 -7.20 -4.93
CA VAL A 42 -41.46 -8.65 -5.31
C VAL A 42 -40.88 -8.93 -6.72
N THR A 43 -39.88 -9.80 -7.00
CA THR A 43 -39.54 -11.16 -6.53
C THR A 43 -38.10 -11.55 -6.96
N ASP A 44 -37.48 -12.50 -6.26
CA ASP A 44 -36.21 -13.22 -6.56
C ASP A 44 -36.54 -14.74 -6.67
N PRO A 45 -35.62 -15.71 -6.88
CA PRO A 45 -34.41 -15.83 -7.72
C PRO A 45 -34.46 -17.06 -8.67
N ARG A 46 -33.51 -17.17 -9.62
CA ARG A 46 -33.08 -18.47 -10.18
C ARG A 46 -31.56 -18.53 -10.38
N THR A 47 -30.95 -19.44 -9.62
CA THR A 47 -29.59 -19.97 -9.72
C THR A 47 -29.45 -20.98 -10.86
N ASP A 48 -28.29 -21.01 -11.51
CA ASP A 48 -27.76 -22.17 -12.25
C ASP A 48 -26.21 -22.19 -12.21
N PRO A 49 -25.57 -23.36 -12.42
CA PRO A 49 -24.31 -23.73 -11.76
C PRO A 49 -23.01 -23.45 -12.55
N VAL A 50 -21.91 -23.39 -11.79
CA VAL A 50 -20.51 -23.25 -12.24
C VAL A 50 -19.92 -24.62 -12.60
N PRO A 51 -19.26 -24.79 -13.76
CA PRO A 51 -18.43 -25.96 -14.02
C PRO A 51 -16.99 -25.81 -13.52
N ASP A 52 -16.57 -26.82 -12.77
CA ASP A 52 -15.23 -27.09 -12.23
C ASP A 52 -14.25 -27.47 -13.35
N ASN A 53 -13.06 -26.88 -13.35
CA ASN A 53 -12.02 -27.17 -14.33
C ASN A 53 -10.64 -27.15 -13.66
N ARG A 54 -10.38 -28.16 -12.82
CA ARG A 54 -9.04 -28.51 -12.34
C ARG A 54 -8.29 -29.26 -13.43
N LYS A 55 -7.19 -28.68 -13.93
CA LYS A 55 -6.17 -29.39 -14.70
C LYS A 55 -4.90 -29.53 -13.87
N ASP A 56 -4.59 -30.78 -13.55
CA ASP A 56 -3.33 -31.27 -13.00
C ASP A 56 -2.14 -30.89 -13.89
N TRP A 57 -1.12 -30.28 -13.28
CA TRP A 57 0.22 -30.17 -13.84
C TRP A 57 1.19 -30.92 -12.93
N SER A 58 1.30 -32.22 -13.19
CA SER A 58 2.38 -33.08 -12.70
C SER A 58 3.53 -33.01 -13.70
N VAL A 59 4.67 -32.42 -13.32
CA VAL A 59 5.90 -32.49 -14.12
C VAL A 59 7.00 -33.15 -13.30
N GLU A 60 7.54 -34.18 -13.93
CA GLU A 60 8.49 -35.17 -13.44
C GLU A 60 9.84 -34.57 -13.06
N ARG A 61 10.40 -35.01 -11.93
CA ARG A 61 11.81 -34.81 -11.58
C ARG A 61 12.65 -35.85 -12.31
N THR A 62 13.39 -35.41 -13.31
CA THR A 62 14.50 -36.18 -13.87
C THR A 62 15.70 -36.13 -12.93
N LYS A 63 16.13 -37.32 -12.49
CA LYS A 63 17.43 -37.57 -11.87
C LYS A 63 18.48 -37.58 -12.97
N SER A 64 19.59 -36.88 -12.78
CA SER A 64 20.83 -37.18 -13.48
C SER A 64 21.98 -37.19 -12.49
N ASP A 65 22.45 -38.40 -12.22
CA ASP A 65 23.75 -38.71 -11.65
C ASP A 65 24.86 -38.09 -12.51
N THR A 66 25.88 -37.54 -11.87
CA THR A 66 27.25 -37.72 -12.36
C THR A 66 28.24 -37.53 -11.22
N ASP A 67 28.71 -38.67 -10.74
CA ASP A 67 30.01 -38.85 -10.11
C ASP A 67 31.11 -38.15 -10.92
N ASN A 68 32.03 -37.47 -10.23
CA ASN A 68 33.41 -37.41 -10.69
C ASN A 68 34.37 -37.26 -9.50
N ARG A 69 34.94 -38.41 -9.16
CA ARG A 69 36.03 -38.64 -8.22
C ARG A 69 37.34 -38.55 -9.01
N ILE A 70 38.22 -37.61 -8.67
CA ILE A 70 39.62 -37.61 -9.13
C ILE A 70 40.54 -37.58 -7.90
N LYS A 71 41.45 -38.55 -7.86
CA LYS A 71 42.50 -38.80 -6.85
C LYS A 71 43.88 -38.47 -7.46
N GLY A 72 44.80 -37.98 -6.62
CA GLY A 72 46.28 -38.08 -6.71
C GLY A 72 46.94 -37.18 -7.77
N ASP A 73 48.14 -36.62 -7.60
CA ASP A 73 49.21 -36.75 -6.60
C ASP A 73 50.17 -35.54 -6.72
N GLY A 74 50.90 -35.25 -5.63
CA GLY A 74 52.26 -34.68 -5.53
C GLY A 74 52.70 -33.48 -6.37
N ASP A 75 53.20 -32.41 -5.71
CA ASP A 75 54.65 -32.17 -5.60
C ASP A 75 54.95 -30.99 -4.66
N ALA A 76 56.05 -31.09 -3.92
CA ALA A 76 56.53 -30.09 -2.98
C ALA A 76 57.60 -29.22 -3.66
N GLY A 77 57.42 -27.89 -3.65
CA GLY A 77 58.43 -27.02 -4.24
C GLY A 77 58.21 -25.52 -4.06
N ASN A 78 58.82 -25.00 -3.01
CA ASN A 78 59.50 -23.70 -2.95
C ASN A 78 58.73 -22.42 -2.56
N ARG A 79 59.41 -21.66 -1.68
CA ARG A 79 59.02 -20.38 -1.08
C ARG A 79 59.35 -19.21 -2.01
N THR A 80 58.50 -18.17 -2.05
CA THR A 80 58.77 -16.79 -1.55
C THR A 80 57.91 -15.72 -2.25
N ASN A 81 57.47 -14.78 -1.41
CA ASN A 81 57.12 -13.37 -1.68
C ASN A 81 55.75 -12.98 -2.23
N GLY A 82 55.08 -12.14 -1.43
CA GLY A 82 54.15 -11.10 -1.88
C GLY A 82 52.68 -11.41 -1.57
N ASP A 83 52.19 -10.94 -0.43
CA ASP A 83 50.76 -10.70 -0.23
C ASP A 83 50.31 -9.63 -1.23
N PRO A 84 49.24 -9.89 -2.00
CA PRO A 84 48.17 -8.93 -2.14
C PRO A 84 46.95 -9.50 -1.43
N ALA A 85 46.32 -8.65 -0.62
CA ALA A 85 45.07 -8.87 0.10
C ALA A 85 44.23 -10.01 -0.50
N ARG A 86 44.00 -11.08 0.28
CA ARG A 86 43.06 -12.15 -0.05
C ARG A 86 41.70 -11.53 -0.43
N THR A 87 41.48 -11.33 -1.72
CA THR A 87 40.15 -11.17 -2.29
C THR A 87 39.38 -12.42 -1.91
N THR A 88 38.29 -12.21 -1.19
CA THR A 88 37.39 -13.29 -0.81
C THR A 88 36.92 -14.00 -2.08
N GLN A 89 36.81 -15.32 -2.06
CA GLN A 89 36.43 -16.16 -3.20
C GLN A 89 35.16 -15.67 -3.93
N GLY A 90 34.30 -14.91 -3.25
CA GLY A 90 33.14 -14.22 -3.85
C GLY A 90 33.50 -13.06 -4.80
N ASP A 91 34.53 -12.28 -4.50
CA ASP A 91 34.97 -11.14 -5.33
C ASP A 91 35.58 -11.61 -6.65
N ASP A 92 36.33 -12.71 -6.62
CA ASP A 92 36.87 -13.33 -7.83
C ASP A 92 35.78 -13.97 -8.70
N VAL A 93 34.74 -14.56 -8.08
CA VAL A 93 33.56 -15.07 -8.80
C VAL A 93 32.78 -13.93 -9.44
N LEU A 94 32.56 -12.82 -8.73
CA LEU A 94 31.90 -11.63 -9.27
C LEU A 94 32.72 -11.00 -10.39
N ARG A 95 34.05 -10.94 -10.26
CA ARG A 95 34.96 -10.46 -11.30
C ARG A 95 34.92 -11.33 -12.56
N LEU A 96 34.98 -12.65 -12.40
CA LEU A 96 34.91 -13.60 -13.53
C LEU A 96 33.54 -13.60 -14.21
N GLN A 97 32.46 -13.43 -13.44
CA GLN A 97 31.12 -13.25 -14.01
C GLN A 97 31.03 -11.92 -14.77
N ARG A 98 31.61 -10.84 -14.24
CA ARG A 98 31.67 -9.54 -14.92
C ARG A 98 32.44 -9.64 -16.24
N GLU A 99 33.62 -10.25 -16.25
CA GLU A 99 34.43 -10.41 -17.47
C GLU A 99 33.75 -11.27 -18.54
N ARG A 100 32.94 -12.26 -18.14
CA ARG A 100 32.15 -13.08 -19.08
C ARG A 100 30.95 -12.34 -19.65
N VAL A 101 30.26 -11.53 -18.85
CA VAL A 101 29.01 -10.86 -19.27
C VAL A 101 29.30 -9.50 -19.94
N ALA A 102 30.36 -8.80 -19.56
CA ALA A 102 30.73 -7.49 -20.10
C ALA A 102 31.29 -7.52 -21.54
N ARG A 103 31.47 -8.71 -22.16
CA ARG A 103 32.07 -8.80 -23.49
C ARG A 103 31.15 -8.36 -24.63
N ASP A 104 29.84 -8.55 -24.53
CA ASP A 104 28.78 -7.83 -25.27
C ASP A 104 27.42 -8.48 -24.90
N PRO A 105 26.64 -7.95 -23.94
CA PRO A 105 25.37 -8.58 -23.59
C PRO A 105 24.36 -8.40 -24.72
N SER A 106 24.08 -9.51 -25.41
CA SER A 106 23.26 -9.55 -26.63
C SER A 106 21.76 -9.48 -26.32
N SER A 107 21.35 -9.97 -25.15
CA SER A 107 19.96 -9.99 -24.70
C SER A 107 19.65 -8.98 -23.61
N ASP A 108 18.38 -8.58 -23.50
CA ASP A 108 17.93 -7.66 -22.43
C ASP A 108 18.14 -8.27 -21.03
N LEU A 109 18.01 -9.59 -20.88
CA LEU A 109 18.26 -10.27 -19.61
C LEU A 109 19.74 -10.22 -19.21
N GLU A 110 20.65 -10.41 -20.17
CA GLU A 110 22.08 -10.28 -19.93
C GLU A 110 22.46 -8.86 -19.57
N LYS A 111 21.94 -7.85 -20.28
CA LYS A 111 22.17 -6.43 -19.98
C LYS A 111 21.71 -6.08 -18.57
N LEU A 112 20.52 -6.53 -18.17
CA LEU A 112 20.00 -6.33 -16.81
C LEU A 112 20.90 -7.00 -15.77
N ARG A 113 21.33 -8.24 -16.03
CA ARG A 113 22.25 -8.95 -15.13
C ARG A 113 23.60 -8.24 -15.01
N THR A 114 24.15 -7.71 -16.11
CA THR A 114 25.37 -6.89 -16.09
C THR A 114 25.18 -5.66 -15.24
N ALA A 115 24.08 -4.93 -15.44
CA ALA A 115 23.78 -3.73 -14.66
C ALA A 115 23.71 -4.03 -13.16
N LEU A 116 23.02 -5.11 -12.76
CA LEU A 116 22.93 -5.53 -11.36
C LEU A 116 24.29 -5.94 -10.76
N LEU A 117 25.13 -6.64 -11.53
CA LEU A 117 26.48 -7.00 -11.10
C LEU A 117 27.37 -5.76 -10.92
N LEU A 118 27.26 -4.79 -11.84
CA LEU A 118 27.98 -3.50 -11.75
C LEU A 118 27.52 -2.70 -10.54
N ILE A 119 26.22 -2.67 -10.26
CA ILE A 119 25.66 -2.05 -9.05
C ILE A 119 26.25 -2.72 -7.79
N ALA A 120 26.27 -4.05 -7.74
CA ALA A 120 26.79 -4.79 -6.59
C ALA A 120 28.31 -4.58 -6.39
N ALA A 121 29.04 -4.30 -7.46
CA ALA A 121 30.48 -4.04 -7.43
C ALA A 121 30.87 -2.64 -6.89
N GLY A 122 29.89 -1.76 -6.65
CA GLY A 122 30.07 -0.48 -5.96
C GLY A 122 30.07 0.76 -6.86
N ASP A 123 30.17 1.91 -6.20
CA ASP A 123 29.81 3.23 -6.77
C ASP A 123 30.58 3.62 -8.03
N ALA A 124 31.83 3.13 -8.17
CA ALA A 124 32.66 3.38 -9.34
C ALA A 124 32.05 2.87 -10.67
N PHE A 125 31.07 1.97 -10.61
CA PHE A 125 30.49 1.29 -11.77
C PHE A 125 29.05 1.70 -12.08
N PHE A 126 28.47 2.66 -11.34
CA PHE A 126 27.10 3.10 -11.57
C PHE A 126 26.84 3.76 -12.93
N PRO A 127 27.73 4.61 -13.49
CA PRO A 127 27.53 5.15 -14.83
C PRO A 127 27.49 4.05 -15.91
N GLU A 128 28.28 3.00 -15.74
CA GLU A 128 28.29 1.84 -16.64
C GLU A 128 27.00 1.02 -16.49
N ALA A 129 26.50 0.83 -15.26
CA ALA A 129 25.23 0.17 -15.00
C ALA A 129 24.04 0.92 -15.62
N GLU A 130 23.99 2.24 -15.52
CA GLU A 130 22.97 3.10 -16.13
C GLU A 130 22.93 2.93 -17.66
N ARG A 131 24.11 2.90 -18.30
CA ARG A 131 24.23 2.64 -19.74
C ARG A 131 23.59 1.30 -20.12
N PHE A 132 23.81 0.23 -19.35
CA PHE A 132 23.20 -1.07 -19.65
C PHE A 132 21.68 -1.08 -19.48
N LEU A 133 21.16 -0.38 -18.47
CA LEU A 133 19.70 -0.25 -18.27
C LEU A 133 19.03 0.55 -19.39
N SER A 134 19.65 1.62 -19.87
CA SER A 134 19.08 2.42 -20.97
C SER A 134 19.06 1.70 -22.32
N MET A 135 19.85 0.63 -22.47
CA MET A 135 19.90 -0.22 -23.68
C MET A 135 18.88 -1.39 -23.67
N LEU A 136 18.03 -1.50 -22.64
CA LEU A 136 17.00 -2.54 -22.54
C LEU A 136 15.83 -2.22 -23.49
N ARG A 137 15.47 -3.17 -24.37
CA ARG A 137 14.34 -2.99 -25.30
C ARG A 137 13.00 -3.23 -24.63
N ARG A 138 12.93 -4.20 -23.70
CA ARG A 138 11.76 -4.47 -22.86
C ARG A 138 11.97 -3.94 -21.46
N ARG A 139 11.11 -3.02 -21.04
CA ARG A 139 11.03 -2.61 -19.63
C ARG A 139 10.20 -3.64 -18.87
N THR A 140 10.86 -4.50 -18.10
CA THR A 140 10.22 -5.30 -17.04
C THR A 140 9.84 -4.41 -15.85
N ASP A 141 8.84 -4.82 -15.08
CA ASP A 141 8.30 -4.09 -13.91
C ASP A 141 9.37 -3.79 -12.84
N PHE A 142 10.48 -4.53 -12.85
CA PHE A 142 11.57 -4.38 -11.90
C PHE A 142 12.57 -3.27 -12.27
N ILE A 143 12.68 -2.90 -13.55
CA ILE A 143 13.70 -1.93 -14.02
C ILE A 143 13.55 -0.55 -13.37
N PRO A 144 12.35 0.03 -13.23
CA PRO A 144 12.18 1.32 -12.57
C PRO A 144 12.73 1.36 -11.14
N TYR A 145 12.64 0.25 -10.38
CA TYR A 145 13.20 0.15 -9.03
C TYR A 145 14.73 0.18 -9.03
N VAL A 146 15.33 -0.52 -10.00
CA VAL A 146 16.79 -0.54 -10.18
C VAL A 146 17.31 0.84 -10.61
N GLU A 147 16.60 1.50 -11.53
CA GLU A 147 16.89 2.87 -11.95
C GLU A 147 16.80 3.85 -10.77
N ALA A 148 15.72 3.79 -9.97
CA ALA A 148 15.57 4.67 -8.81
C ALA A 148 16.67 4.46 -7.75
N TYR A 149 17.07 3.21 -7.50
CA TYR A 149 18.20 2.91 -6.63
C TYR A 149 19.51 3.50 -7.17
N LEU A 150 19.80 3.32 -8.45
CA LEU A 150 20.97 3.87 -9.13
C LEU A 150 21.03 5.40 -9.03
N TYR A 151 19.94 6.09 -9.40
CA TYR A 151 19.90 7.55 -9.34
C TYR A 151 20.09 8.08 -7.92
N ARG A 152 19.53 7.41 -6.92
CA ARG A 152 19.76 7.78 -5.51
C ARG A 152 21.24 7.68 -5.15
N LYS A 153 21.92 6.66 -5.65
CA LYS A 153 23.34 6.42 -5.39
C LYS A 153 24.27 7.35 -6.18
N LEU A 154 23.88 7.75 -7.38
CA LEU A 154 24.56 8.76 -8.20
C LEU A 154 24.36 10.21 -7.66
N GLY A 155 23.62 10.39 -6.56
CA GLY A 155 23.32 11.70 -6.00
C GLY A 155 22.17 12.44 -6.70
N GLU A 156 21.54 11.83 -7.71
CA GLU A 156 20.37 12.34 -8.43
C GLU A 156 19.06 12.09 -7.66
N THR A 157 19.00 12.60 -6.42
CA THR A 157 17.93 12.32 -5.46
C THR A 157 16.54 12.70 -5.96
N GLN A 158 16.40 13.78 -6.73
CA GLN A 158 15.11 14.22 -7.28
C GLN A 158 14.58 13.24 -8.35
N LYS A 159 15.44 12.77 -9.26
CA LYS A 159 15.05 11.79 -10.29
C LYS A 159 14.67 10.46 -9.64
N ALA A 160 15.44 10.02 -8.65
CA ALA A 160 15.12 8.83 -7.86
C ALA A 160 13.76 8.94 -7.15
N ALA A 161 13.49 10.10 -6.53
CA ALA A 161 12.21 10.37 -5.86
C ALA A 161 11.03 10.35 -6.85
N ASN A 162 11.19 10.97 -8.02
CA ASN A 162 10.17 10.98 -9.06
C ASN A 162 9.86 9.57 -9.57
N LEU A 163 10.89 8.75 -9.81
CA LEU A 163 10.71 7.35 -10.23
C LEU A 163 10.03 6.51 -9.16
N HIS A 164 10.45 6.61 -7.89
CA HIS A 164 9.75 5.95 -6.79
C HIS A 164 8.29 6.38 -6.69
N HIS A 165 7.99 7.66 -6.89
CA HIS A 165 6.62 8.14 -6.88
C HIS A 165 5.81 7.53 -8.03
N GLN A 166 6.35 7.54 -9.25
CA GLN A 166 5.69 6.93 -10.41
C GLN A 166 5.41 5.44 -10.19
N ILE A 167 6.40 4.69 -9.71
CA ILE A 167 6.26 3.27 -9.41
C ILE A 167 5.16 3.05 -8.38
N ASN A 168 5.18 3.81 -7.28
CA ASN A 168 4.15 3.70 -6.25
C ASN A 168 2.76 4.01 -6.81
N GLU A 169 2.63 4.98 -7.72
CA GLU A 169 1.37 5.28 -8.40
C GLU A 169 0.90 4.15 -9.33
N GLU A 170 1.82 3.52 -10.07
CA GLU A 170 1.52 2.36 -10.93
C GLU A 170 1.05 1.16 -10.09
N PHE A 171 1.75 0.84 -8.99
CA PHE A 171 1.30 -0.18 -8.04
C PHE A 171 -0.03 0.19 -7.40
N ARG A 172 -0.22 1.46 -7.07
CA ARG A 172 -1.47 1.97 -6.51
C ARG A 172 -2.64 1.74 -7.48
N GLN A 173 -2.43 1.95 -8.77
CA GLN A 173 -3.45 1.67 -9.80
C GLN A 173 -3.68 0.17 -10.00
N ALA A 174 -2.62 -0.63 -9.96
CA ALA A 174 -2.68 -2.09 -10.15
C ALA A 174 -3.39 -2.81 -8.98
N ASP A 175 -3.16 -2.36 -7.75
CA ASP A 175 -3.75 -2.93 -6.52
C ASP A 175 -5.29 -2.85 -6.48
N GLY A 176 -5.88 -1.96 -7.28
CA GLY A 176 -7.33 -1.76 -7.30
C GLY A 176 -7.88 -1.14 -6.01
N PHE A 177 -9.20 -0.97 -5.97
CA PHE A 177 -9.91 -0.45 -4.80
C PHE A 177 -9.81 -1.44 -3.63
N LYS A 178 -9.40 -0.96 -2.46
CA LYS A 178 -9.26 -1.79 -1.26
C LYS A 178 -9.46 -1.01 0.03
N ILE A 179 -9.78 -1.71 1.12
CA ILE A 179 -9.74 -1.16 2.47
C ILE A 179 -8.34 -1.39 3.02
N GLU A 180 -7.54 -0.33 3.07
CA GLU A 180 -6.17 -0.38 3.57
C GLU A 180 -6.11 -0.62 5.07
N ARG A 181 -7.09 -0.10 5.81
CA ARG A 181 -7.17 -0.29 7.26
C ARG A 181 -8.60 -0.25 7.76
N ALA A 182 -8.93 -1.12 8.70
CA ALA A 182 -10.07 -0.93 9.58
C ALA A 182 -9.74 -1.42 10.99
N GLU A 183 -10.15 -0.67 12.00
CA GLU A 183 -9.73 -0.90 13.38
C GLU A 183 -10.81 -0.47 14.37
N LEU A 184 -10.91 -1.19 15.49
CA LEU A 184 -11.71 -0.78 16.63
C LEU A 184 -10.96 0.32 17.39
N VAL A 185 -11.58 1.48 17.54
CA VAL A 185 -10.96 2.67 18.11
C VAL A 185 -11.80 3.25 19.24
N SER A 186 -11.14 3.93 20.17
CA SER A 186 -11.79 4.70 21.23
C SER A 186 -12.13 6.12 20.78
N SER A 187 -11.29 6.75 19.95
CA SER A 187 -11.49 8.10 19.45
C SER A 187 -10.88 8.31 18.06
N VAL A 188 -11.47 9.20 17.25
CA VAL A 188 -10.97 9.59 15.92
C VAL A 188 -10.83 11.11 15.87
N LYS A 189 -9.62 11.59 15.55
CA LYS A 189 -9.30 13.02 15.39
C LYS A 189 -9.09 13.41 13.92
N GLY A 190 -8.84 12.44 13.04
CA GLY A 190 -8.69 12.64 11.61
C GLY A 190 -8.03 11.47 10.90
N TYR A 191 -7.60 11.70 9.65
CA TYR A 191 -6.88 10.70 8.84
C TYR A 191 -5.60 10.26 9.56
N MET A 192 -5.45 8.94 9.78
CA MET A 192 -4.36 8.33 10.55
C MET A 192 -4.15 8.90 11.98
N ARG A 193 -5.13 9.63 12.52
CA ARG A 193 -5.07 10.25 13.85
C ARG A 193 -6.22 9.73 14.70
N TYR A 194 -6.01 8.58 15.34
CA TYR A 194 -7.02 7.91 16.17
C TYR A 194 -6.34 7.17 17.31
N GLU A 195 -7.12 6.79 18.32
CA GLU A 195 -6.66 6.00 19.47
C GLU A 195 -7.26 4.59 19.38
N PRO A 196 -6.43 3.54 19.18
CA PRO A 196 -6.89 2.16 19.21
C PRO A 196 -7.62 1.82 20.51
N HIS A 197 -8.62 0.95 20.42
CA HIS A 197 -9.31 0.48 21.62
C HIS A 197 -8.35 -0.40 22.46
N PRO A 198 -8.10 -0.08 23.74
CA PRO A 198 -6.96 -0.61 24.50
C PRO A 198 -6.94 -2.14 24.60
N ASP A 199 -8.09 -2.76 24.86
CA ASP A 199 -8.17 -4.21 25.10
C ASP A 199 -9.03 -4.98 24.08
N GLY A 200 -9.61 -4.28 23.09
CA GLY A 200 -10.63 -4.85 22.21
C GLY A 200 -11.88 -5.41 22.91
N LYS A 201 -12.08 -5.10 24.20
CA LYS A 201 -13.18 -5.60 25.04
C LYS A 201 -14.29 -4.56 25.14
N VAL A 202 -15.53 -4.97 24.90
CA VAL A 202 -16.71 -4.09 24.89
C VAL A 202 -17.85 -4.73 25.67
N ALA A 203 -18.72 -3.91 26.26
CA ALA A 203 -19.91 -4.42 26.95
C ALA A 203 -21.09 -4.60 25.98
N PRO A 204 -22.02 -5.53 26.22
CA PRO A 204 -23.27 -5.59 25.47
C PRO A 204 -24.05 -4.28 25.64
N GLY A 205 -24.73 -3.82 24.59
CA GLY A 205 -25.47 -2.55 24.58
C GLY A 205 -24.58 -1.30 24.46
N SER A 206 -23.25 -1.43 24.50
CA SER A 206 -22.34 -0.30 24.34
C SER A 206 -22.23 0.14 22.88
N LYS A 207 -21.69 1.35 22.66
CA LYS A 207 -21.37 1.85 21.33
C LYS A 207 -19.91 1.57 21.01
N ILE A 208 -19.65 0.92 19.89
CA ILE A 208 -18.29 0.74 19.37
C ILE A 208 -18.00 1.76 18.27
N THR A 209 -16.74 2.14 18.11
CA THR A 209 -16.31 2.99 17.00
C THR A 209 -15.33 2.22 16.12
N VAL A 210 -15.62 2.15 14.83
CA VAL A 210 -14.75 1.51 13.84
C VAL A 210 -14.21 2.57 12.89
N TYR A 211 -12.89 2.70 12.85
CA TYR A 211 -12.17 3.51 11.88
C TYR A 211 -11.98 2.71 10.58
N VAL A 212 -12.15 3.34 9.42
CA VAL A 212 -12.01 2.72 8.10
C VAL A 212 -11.25 3.65 7.16
N GLN A 213 -10.26 3.09 6.46
CA GLN A 213 -9.42 3.77 5.48
C GLN A 213 -9.52 3.04 4.14
N PRO A 214 -10.41 3.48 3.24
CA PRO A 214 -10.40 3.01 1.87
C PRO A 214 -9.26 3.66 1.10
N ARG A 215 -8.71 2.93 0.13
CA ARG A 215 -7.64 3.36 -0.74
C ARG A 215 -8.04 3.08 -2.19
N ASN A 216 -7.47 3.85 -3.12
CA ASN A 216 -7.65 3.68 -4.56
C ASN A 216 -9.12 3.81 -5.02
N PHE A 217 -9.88 4.67 -4.35
CA PHE A 217 -11.24 5.03 -4.76
C PHE A 217 -11.21 5.99 -5.95
N THR A 218 -12.28 5.97 -6.75
CA THR A 218 -12.42 6.81 -7.92
C THR A 218 -12.94 8.19 -7.54
N LEU A 219 -12.34 9.22 -8.14
CA LEU A 219 -12.83 10.59 -8.08
C LEU A 219 -13.38 11.01 -9.44
N LYS A 220 -14.64 11.46 -9.46
CA LYS A 220 -15.22 12.06 -10.67
C LYS A 220 -14.90 13.55 -10.70
N LYS A 221 -14.18 13.98 -11.73
CA LYS A 221 -13.86 15.40 -11.95
C LYS A 221 -15.04 16.12 -12.62
N ASP A 222 -15.39 17.28 -12.09
CA ASP A 222 -16.40 18.20 -12.63
C ASP A 222 -15.88 19.64 -12.46
N GLY A 223 -15.40 20.22 -13.57
CA GLY A 223 -14.62 21.47 -13.53
C GLY A 223 -13.37 21.34 -12.65
N ASP A 224 -13.26 22.22 -11.64
CA ASP A 224 -12.16 22.23 -10.66
C ASP A 224 -12.43 21.32 -9.44
N ARG A 225 -13.62 20.71 -9.37
CA ARG A 225 -14.04 19.88 -8.25
C ARG A 225 -13.85 18.41 -8.55
N HIS A 226 -13.52 17.66 -7.51
CA HIS A 226 -13.46 16.21 -7.53
C HIS A 226 -14.50 15.66 -6.58
N THR A 227 -15.25 14.64 -7.01
CA THR A 227 -16.33 14.05 -6.22
C THR A 227 -16.01 12.59 -5.88
N LEU A 228 -15.94 12.31 -4.59
CA LEU A 228 -15.88 10.98 -4.00
C LEU A 228 -17.31 10.43 -3.82
N HIS A 229 -17.52 9.16 -4.14
CA HIS A 229 -18.78 8.49 -3.85
C HIS A 229 -18.52 7.07 -3.33
N LEU A 230 -18.64 6.88 -2.01
CA LEU A 230 -18.44 5.59 -1.36
C LEU A 230 -19.74 5.12 -0.72
N GLY A 231 -19.99 3.81 -0.75
CA GLY A 231 -21.04 3.19 0.04
C GLY A 231 -20.49 2.20 1.04
N TYR A 232 -21.27 1.98 2.09
CA TYR A 232 -20.88 1.16 3.22
C TYR A 232 -21.95 0.12 3.51
N ASP A 233 -21.52 -1.05 3.95
CA ASP A 233 -22.37 -2.08 4.55
C ASP A 233 -21.66 -2.68 5.77
N TRP A 234 -22.43 -2.93 6.82
CA TRP A 234 -21.94 -3.36 8.11
C TRP A 234 -22.72 -4.56 8.59
N LYS A 235 -22.01 -5.63 8.97
CA LYS A 235 -22.64 -6.80 9.59
C LYS A 235 -21.91 -7.20 10.86
N LEU A 236 -22.66 -7.47 11.93
CA LEU A 236 -22.11 -8.08 13.12
C LEU A 236 -22.15 -9.60 12.96
N LEU A 237 -21.01 -10.25 13.20
CA LEU A 237 -20.87 -11.70 13.16
C LEU A 237 -20.41 -12.22 14.52
N ASP A 238 -20.99 -13.33 14.95
CA ASP A 238 -20.48 -14.10 16.09
C ASP A 238 -19.27 -14.97 15.72
N ASP A 239 -18.78 -15.73 16.69
CA ASP A 239 -17.67 -16.69 16.54
C ASP A 239 -17.98 -17.86 15.59
N ARG A 240 -19.26 -18.09 15.29
CA ARG A 240 -19.78 -19.09 14.35
C ARG A 240 -20.10 -18.50 12.99
N ASN A 241 -19.76 -17.24 12.75
CA ASN A 241 -20.06 -16.48 11.53
C ASN A 241 -21.55 -16.29 11.25
N GLN A 242 -22.40 -16.38 12.27
CA GLN A 242 -23.82 -16.06 12.14
C GLN A 242 -24.00 -14.55 12.19
N GLU A 243 -24.84 -14.05 11.28
CA GLU A 243 -25.20 -12.63 11.22
C GLU A 243 -26.13 -12.28 12.37
N ILE A 244 -25.75 -11.27 13.15
CA ILE A 244 -26.58 -10.69 14.20
C ILE A 244 -27.11 -9.37 13.67
N ALA A 245 -28.43 -9.20 13.75
CA ALA A 245 -29.07 -7.96 13.33
C ALA A 245 -28.51 -6.76 14.10
N LEU A 246 -28.24 -5.68 13.38
CA LEU A 246 -27.87 -4.38 13.92
C LEU A 246 -28.99 -3.41 13.55
N PRO A 247 -30.09 -3.32 14.32
CA PRO A 247 -31.25 -2.53 13.93
C PRO A 247 -30.92 -1.08 13.56
N ALA A 248 -29.97 -0.47 14.29
CA ALA A 248 -29.52 0.89 14.01
C ALA A 248 -28.85 1.05 12.64
N TRP A 249 -28.23 0.00 12.10
CA TRP A 249 -27.68 -0.02 10.76
C TRP A 249 -28.72 -0.51 9.74
N ASP A 250 -29.38 -1.63 10.02
CA ASP A 250 -30.34 -2.28 9.11
C ASP A 250 -31.52 -1.37 8.76
N GLN A 251 -31.92 -0.49 9.69
CA GLN A 251 -33.03 0.45 9.55
C GLN A 251 -32.56 1.91 9.33
N CYS A 252 -31.26 2.16 9.18
CA CYS A 252 -30.79 3.51 8.91
C CYS A 252 -31.32 4.01 7.56
N ASN A 253 -31.38 5.34 7.40
CA ASN A 253 -31.72 5.91 6.11
C ASN A 253 -30.70 5.43 5.06
N PRO A 254 -31.13 4.91 3.89
CA PRO A 254 -30.20 4.50 2.84
C PRO A 254 -29.16 5.56 2.51
N ASN A 255 -29.51 6.85 2.57
CA ASN A 255 -28.58 7.95 2.31
C ASN A 255 -27.46 8.08 3.35
N ASP A 256 -27.63 7.55 4.56
CA ASP A 256 -26.58 7.52 5.60
C ASP A 256 -25.57 6.39 5.35
N ARG A 257 -25.83 5.51 4.37
CA ARG A 257 -24.92 4.44 3.94
C ARG A 257 -23.97 4.88 2.84
N PHE A 258 -24.00 6.15 2.43
CA PHE A 258 -23.17 6.67 1.36
C PHE A 258 -22.50 7.99 1.75
N ASP A 259 -21.23 8.13 1.40
CA ASP A 259 -20.54 9.41 1.39
C ASP A 259 -20.50 9.95 -0.03
N PHE A 260 -20.99 11.17 -0.22
CA PHE A 260 -20.91 11.91 -1.47
C PHE A 260 -20.26 13.27 -1.20
N ILE A 261 -18.93 13.35 -1.37
CA ILE A 261 -18.12 14.48 -0.88
C ILE A 261 -17.40 15.13 -2.05
N LYS A 262 -17.41 16.47 -2.07
CA LYS A 262 -16.74 17.30 -3.09
C LYS A 262 -15.49 17.95 -2.52
N TYR A 263 -14.38 17.83 -3.24
CA TYR A 263 -13.07 18.39 -2.91
C TYR A 263 -12.62 19.40 -3.96
N CYS A 264 -11.81 20.37 -3.53
CA CYS A 264 -11.05 21.24 -4.42
C CYS A 264 -9.71 20.54 -4.73
N GLY A 265 -9.56 20.02 -5.95
CA GLY A 265 -8.39 19.22 -6.32
C GLY A 265 -8.51 17.71 -6.01
N PRO A 266 -7.55 16.90 -6.50
CA PRO A 266 -7.54 15.46 -6.27
C PRO A 266 -7.22 15.12 -4.81
N VAL A 267 -7.86 14.09 -4.28
CA VAL A 267 -7.60 13.56 -2.93
C VAL A 267 -7.25 12.08 -3.03
N SER A 268 -6.20 11.66 -2.35
CA SER A 268 -5.80 10.25 -2.22
C SER A 268 -6.06 9.70 -0.82
N GLU A 269 -6.26 10.59 0.14
CA GLU A 269 -6.42 10.28 1.56
C GLU A 269 -7.88 10.47 1.93
N PHE A 270 -8.48 9.43 2.48
CA PHE A 270 -9.83 9.47 2.99
C PHE A 270 -9.94 8.50 4.17
N HIS A 271 -10.77 8.88 5.13
CA HIS A 271 -11.17 7.98 6.21
C HIS A 271 -12.63 8.22 6.51
N GLN A 272 -13.26 7.18 7.05
CA GLN A 272 -14.58 7.27 7.63
C GLN A 272 -14.57 6.53 8.97
N PHE A 273 -15.41 6.95 9.89
CA PHE A 273 -15.63 6.20 11.12
C PHE A 273 -17.11 6.04 11.39
N PHE A 274 -17.46 4.88 11.94
CA PHE A 274 -18.83 4.53 12.25
C PHE A 274 -18.93 4.20 13.71
N SER A 275 -20.04 4.61 14.30
CA SER A 275 -20.25 4.55 15.73
C SER A 275 -21.51 3.72 15.93
N LEU A 276 -21.32 2.42 16.15
CA LEU A 276 -22.34 1.39 16.04
C LEU A 276 -22.82 0.98 17.45
N PRO A 277 -24.12 1.16 17.77
CA PRO A 277 -24.67 0.63 19.01
C PRO A 277 -24.82 -0.89 18.90
N LEU A 278 -24.21 -1.63 19.84
CA LEU A 278 -24.33 -3.07 19.93
C LEU A 278 -25.67 -3.47 20.57
N PRO A 279 -26.24 -4.63 20.22
CA PRO A 279 -27.38 -5.19 20.94
C PRO A 279 -27.06 -5.42 22.42
N SER A 280 -28.04 -5.21 23.30
CA SER A 280 -27.90 -5.39 24.76
C SER A 280 -27.91 -6.85 25.21
N ASN A 281 -28.32 -7.77 24.32
CA ASN A 281 -28.45 -9.21 24.58
C ASN A 281 -27.28 -10.03 24.00
N LEU A 282 -26.15 -9.39 23.66
CA LEU A 282 -24.97 -10.13 23.22
C LEU A 282 -24.40 -10.97 24.37
N SER A 283 -24.16 -12.25 24.11
CA SER A 283 -23.42 -13.12 25.01
C SER A 283 -21.94 -12.72 25.10
N THR A 284 -21.28 -13.12 26.18
CA THR A 284 -19.81 -13.03 26.27
C THR A 284 -19.16 -13.91 25.22
N GLY A 285 -18.19 -13.38 24.47
CA GLY A 285 -17.56 -14.13 23.38
C GLY A 285 -16.81 -13.26 22.37
N ASN A 286 -16.25 -13.92 21.36
CA ASN A 286 -15.60 -13.26 20.23
C ASN A 286 -16.63 -12.85 19.18
N TYR A 287 -16.51 -11.63 18.69
CA TYR A 287 -17.32 -11.09 17.63
C TYR A 287 -16.44 -10.40 16.60
N ARG A 288 -16.99 -10.17 15.42
CA ARG A 288 -16.33 -9.38 14.39
C ARG A 288 -17.35 -8.54 13.64
N VAL A 289 -16.95 -7.31 13.36
CA VAL A 289 -17.69 -6.44 12.46
C VAL A 289 -17.15 -6.64 11.06
N ARG A 290 -17.99 -7.11 10.14
CA ARG A 290 -17.67 -7.13 8.71
C ARG A 290 -18.02 -5.76 8.14
N VAL A 291 -17.02 -5.09 7.59
CA VAL A 291 -17.14 -3.82 6.90
C VAL A 291 -16.98 -4.09 5.42
N THR A 292 -17.96 -3.70 4.61
CA THR A 292 -17.83 -3.67 3.15
C THR A 292 -17.87 -2.21 2.73
N VAL A 293 -16.90 -1.79 1.92
CA VAL A 293 -16.91 -0.48 1.27
C VAL A 293 -17.04 -0.70 -0.23
N THR A 294 -17.86 0.10 -0.90
CA THR A 294 -18.07 0.06 -2.35
C THR A 294 -17.76 1.41 -2.95
N ASP A 295 -16.85 1.48 -3.91
CA ASP A 295 -16.72 2.64 -4.80
C ASP A 295 -17.92 2.68 -5.76
N LYS A 296 -18.80 3.66 -5.57
CA LYS A 296 -20.06 3.76 -6.32
C LYS A 296 -19.87 4.20 -7.77
N TRP A 297 -18.71 4.72 -8.14
CA TRP A 297 -18.44 5.05 -9.54
C TRP A 297 -18.04 3.83 -10.36
N THR A 298 -17.31 2.89 -9.77
CA THR A 298 -16.78 1.71 -10.46
C THR A 298 -17.53 0.42 -10.13
N GLY A 299 -18.32 0.41 -9.05
CA GLY A 299 -18.96 -0.79 -8.52
C GLY A 299 -18.01 -1.76 -7.84
N ARG A 300 -16.71 -1.43 -7.71
CA ARG A 300 -15.74 -2.26 -7.00
C ARG A 300 -15.98 -2.16 -5.50
N ASP A 301 -15.87 -3.29 -4.82
CA ASP A 301 -15.94 -3.37 -3.37
C ASP A 301 -14.74 -4.09 -2.79
N ASP A 302 -14.54 -3.86 -1.50
CA ASP A 302 -13.64 -4.65 -0.67
C ASP A 302 -14.25 -4.82 0.72
N ARG A 303 -13.81 -5.83 1.45
CA ARG A 303 -14.35 -6.17 2.77
C ARG A 303 -13.24 -6.51 3.77
N ILE A 304 -13.43 -6.07 5.01
CA ILE A 304 -12.51 -6.35 6.11
C ILE A 304 -13.27 -6.70 7.39
N TYR A 305 -12.65 -7.49 8.26
CA TYR A 305 -13.23 -7.92 9.54
C TYR A 305 -12.49 -7.24 10.69
N VAL A 306 -13.24 -6.58 11.57
CA VAL A 306 -12.70 -5.93 12.77
C VAL A 306 -13.10 -6.76 13.99
N PRO A 307 -12.16 -7.52 14.58
CA PRO A 307 -12.45 -8.39 15.71
C PRO A 307 -12.59 -7.60 17.01
N PHE A 308 -13.42 -8.10 17.93
CA PHE A 308 -13.55 -7.60 19.30
C PHE A 308 -14.13 -8.68 20.21
N TYR A 309 -14.06 -8.47 21.53
CA TYR A 309 -14.55 -9.40 22.53
C TYR A 309 -15.64 -8.75 23.39
N VAL A 310 -16.78 -9.41 23.55
CA VAL A 310 -17.85 -8.95 24.45
C VAL A 310 -17.61 -9.49 25.85
N VAL A 311 -17.58 -8.60 26.84
CA VAL A 311 -17.48 -8.95 28.28
C VAL A 311 -18.81 -8.69 29.00
N PRO A 312 -19.11 -9.40 30.12
CA PRO A 312 -20.27 -9.10 30.93
C PRO A 312 -20.28 -7.63 31.35
N LYS A 313 -21.48 -7.03 31.41
CA LYS A 313 -21.64 -5.69 31.94
C LYS A 313 -21.29 -5.70 33.43
N SER A 314 -20.21 -5.02 33.80
CA SER A 314 -19.80 -4.78 35.19
C SER A 314 -20.81 -3.90 35.94
#